data_AF-A0A060YFH9-F1
#
_entry.id   AF-A0A060YFH9-F1
#
_cell.length_a   1.000
_cell.length_b   1.000
_cell.length_c   1.000
_cell.angle_alpha   90.00
_cell.angle_beta   90.00
_cell.angle_gamma   90.00
#
_symmetry.space_group_name_H-M   'P 1'
#
loop_
_entity.id
_entity.type
_entity.pdbx_description
1 polymer ?
#
loop_
_entity_poly.entity_id
_entity_poly.type
_entity_poly.pdbx_seq_one_letter_code
_entity_poly.pdbx_strand_id
1 'polypeptide(L)'
;LLSVFLVIMLETARAAPHSGNVDKYQKALEQTIELSKLSDHEAGILLTSYMKTNGFLNDQQAPSMDGVPSATIAGSTPKEKLRNISNKAMIFHWHIDMVTKYMTNMLEDSDNDTQILLGLLSDSRDRLKKLSGRVEVLLQILDPNTPTTTSTKPQDVLCDDYEKKLYGWAVLNGHKEFLAMVLQEVAGFKDNTV
;
A
#
# COMPACT_ATOMS: atom_id res chain seq x y z
N LEU A 1 -45.33 -28.13 -8.39
CA LEU A 1 -44.86 -26.81 -7.88
C LEU A 1 -44.19 -26.88 -6.50
N LEU A 2 -44.46 -27.88 -5.65
CA LEU A 2 -43.73 -28.10 -4.40
C LEU A 2 -42.33 -28.74 -4.56
N SER A 3 -42.02 -29.34 -5.71
CA SER A 3 -40.79 -30.10 -5.94
C SER A 3 -39.58 -29.23 -6.35
N VAL A 4 -39.80 -27.96 -6.72
CA VAL A 4 -38.72 -27.06 -7.17
C VAL A 4 -38.12 -26.27 -5.99
N PHE A 5 -38.90 -26.01 -4.94
CA PHE A 5 -38.39 -25.30 -3.74
C PHE A 5 -37.42 -26.15 -2.90
N LEU A 6 -37.49 -27.48 -2.97
CA LEU A 6 -36.57 -28.38 -2.26
C LEU A 6 -35.17 -28.43 -2.87
N VAL A 7 -35.03 -28.12 -4.16
CA VAL A 7 -33.72 -28.08 -4.83
C VAL A 7 -32.96 -26.78 -4.50
N ILE A 8 -33.68 -25.68 -4.30
CA ILE A 8 -33.07 -24.39 -3.94
C ILE A 8 -32.56 -24.38 -2.49
N MET A 9 -33.24 -25.09 -1.57
CA MET A 9 -32.78 -25.19 -0.17
C MET A 9 -31.58 -26.15 0.03
N LEU A 10 -31.33 -27.06 -0.91
CA LEU A 10 -30.21 -28.01 -0.83
C LEU A 10 -28.91 -27.45 -1.43
N GLU A 11 -28.99 -26.53 -2.39
CA GLU A 11 -27.80 -25.81 -2.89
C GLU A 11 -27.31 -24.70 -1.96
N THR A 12 -28.16 -24.19 -1.06
CA THR A 12 -27.75 -23.23 -0.01
C THR A 12 -27.03 -23.87 1.17
N ALA A 13 -26.90 -25.20 1.22
CA ALA A 13 -26.17 -25.90 2.29
C ALA A 13 -24.67 -26.05 2.02
N ARG A 14 -24.15 -25.57 0.89
CA ARG A 14 -22.75 -25.78 0.48
C ARG A 14 -21.91 -24.50 0.53
N ALA A 15 -21.85 -23.90 1.71
CA ALA A 15 -20.66 -23.24 2.28
C ALA A 15 -21.05 -22.57 3.60
N ALA A 16 -21.35 -23.35 4.63
CA ALA A 16 -21.12 -22.83 5.98
C ALA A 16 -19.63 -22.48 6.05
N PRO A 17 -19.23 -21.22 6.30
CA PRO A 17 -17.83 -20.91 6.50
C PRO A 17 -17.36 -21.77 7.66
N HIS A 18 -16.40 -22.66 7.41
CA HIS A 18 -15.77 -23.41 8.48
C HIS A 18 -15.21 -22.37 9.46
N SER A 19 -15.59 -22.44 10.74
CA SER A 19 -15.25 -21.44 11.76
C SER A 19 -13.77 -21.05 11.75
N GLY A 20 -12.88 -22.02 11.45
CA GLY A 20 -11.44 -21.78 11.33
C GLY A 20 -11.01 -20.80 10.22
N ASN A 21 -11.81 -20.61 9.16
CA ASN A 21 -11.48 -19.65 8.09
C ASN A 21 -11.90 -18.22 8.47
N VAL A 22 -12.97 -18.07 9.26
CA VAL A 22 -13.41 -16.78 9.81
C VAL A 22 -12.39 -16.26 10.82
N ASP A 23 -11.96 -17.11 11.76
CA ASP A 23 -10.95 -16.74 12.76
C ASP A 23 -9.60 -16.38 12.11
N LYS A 24 -9.20 -17.13 11.07
CA LYS A 24 -8.00 -16.85 10.30
C LYS A 24 -8.08 -15.53 9.55
N TYR A 25 -9.24 -15.23 8.94
CA TYR A 25 -9.48 -13.96 8.27
C TYR A 25 -9.41 -12.79 9.25
N GLN A 26 -10.12 -12.89 10.38
CA GLN A 26 -10.15 -11.84 11.39
C GLN A 26 -8.74 -11.52 11.92
N LYS A 27 -7.96 -12.55 12.25
CA LYS A 27 -6.58 -12.37 12.70
C LYS A 27 -5.69 -11.73 11.62
N ALA A 28 -5.82 -12.16 10.38
CA ALA A 28 -5.07 -11.56 9.27
C ALA A 28 -5.47 -10.09 9.04
N LEU A 29 -6.76 -9.77 9.21
CA LEU A 29 -7.29 -8.43 9.04
C LEU A 29 -6.78 -7.49 10.14
N GLU A 30 -6.82 -7.92 11.39
CA GLU A 30 -6.31 -7.13 12.54
C GLU A 30 -4.82 -6.81 12.37
N GLN A 31 -4.01 -7.80 12.00
CA GLN A 31 -2.59 -7.58 11.74
C GLN A 31 -2.32 -6.66 10.54
N THR A 32 -3.23 -6.65 9.57
CA THR A 32 -3.15 -5.74 8.42
C THR A 32 -3.51 -4.31 8.84
N ILE A 33 -4.57 -4.13 9.63
CA ILE A 33 -4.96 -2.84 10.20
C ILE A 33 -3.83 -2.25 11.05
N GLU A 34 -3.21 -3.04 11.93
CA GLU A 34 -2.09 -2.59 12.76
C GLU A 34 -0.90 -2.12 11.92
N LEU A 35 -0.54 -2.88 10.89
CA LEU A 35 0.52 -2.50 9.98
C LEU A 35 0.17 -1.22 9.20
N SER A 36 -1.08 -1.08 8.74
CA SER A 36 -1.54 0.11 8.02
C SER A 36 -1.50 1.36 8.89
N LYS A 37 -1.90 1.27 10.16
CA LYS A 37 -1.79 2.39 11.13
C LYS A 37 -0.35 2.84 11.31
N LEU A 38 0.55 1.88 11.53
CA LEU A 38 1.97 2.16 11.71
C LEU A 38 2.56 2.82 10.45
N SER A 39 2.27 2.25 9.28
CA SER A 39 2.79 2.74 8.00
C SER A 39 2.27 4.14 7.68
N ASP A 40 0.98 4.41 7.90
CA ASP A 40 0.36 5.74 7.70
C ASP A 40 1.05 6.82 8.56
N HIS A 41 1.28 6.51 9.84
CA HIS A 41 1.99 7.41 10.75
C HIS A 41 3.41 7.71 10.27
N GLU A 42 4.17 6.67 9.91
CA GLU A 42 5.57 6.83 9.51
C GLU A 42 5.72 7.46 8.12
N ALA A 43 4.72 7.32 7.23
CA ALA A 43 4.72 8.02 5.96
C ALA A 43 4.65 9.55 6.13
N GLY A 44 3.94 10.02 7.15
CA GLY A 44 3.94 11.45 7.53
C GLY A 44 5.32 11.92 7.99
N ILE A 45 6.02 11.12 8.80
CA ILE A 45 7.39 11.40 9.27
C ILE A 45 8.36 11.41 8.08
N LEU A 46 8.30 10.40 7.22
CA LEU A 46 9.12 10.28 6.03
C LEU A 46 8.95 11.49 5.09
N LEU A 47 7.70 11.89 4.79
CA LEU A 47 7.44 13.05 3.94
C LEU A 47 8.04 14.33 4.54
N THR A 48 7.85 14.54 5.85
CA THR A 48 8.39 15.72 6.55
C THR A 48 9.92 15.73 6.52
N SER A 49 10.56 14.59 6.77
CA SER A 49 12.01 14.44 6.71
C SER A 49 12.53 14.73 5.29
N TYR A 50 11.87 14.18 4.28
CA TYR A 50 12.26 14.38 2.89
C TYR A 50 12.19 15.85 2.47
N MET A 51 11.10 16.53 2.83
CA MET A 51 10.92 17.96 2.54
C MET A 51 11.98 18.81 3.23
N LYS A 52 12.26 18.54 4.52
CA LYS A 52 13.32 19.21 5.27
C LYS A 52 14.70 19.04 4.62
N THR A 53 15.10 17.80 4.32
CA THR A 53 16.40 17.49 3.70
C THR A 53 16.58 18.16 2.34
N ASN A 54 15.49 18.32 1.57
CA ASN A 54 15.55 18.92 0.25
C ASN A 54 15.20 20.42 0.21
N GLY A 55 14.93 21.05 1.36
CA GLY A 55 14.65 22.48 1.47
C GLY A 55 13.25 22.89 0.97
N PHE A 56 12.29 21.97 0.93
CA PHE A 56 10.89 22.27 0.61
C PHE A 56 10.13 22.79 1.84
N LEU A 57 9.15 23.67 1.62
CA LEU A 57 8.33 24.26 2.69
C LEU A 57 7.07 23.44 2.92
N ASN A 58 6.66 23.27 4.19
CA ASN A 58 5.53 22.43 4.60
C ASN A 58 4.15 22.91 4.11
N ASP A 59 4.04 24.16 3.65
CA ASP A 59 2.81 24.77 3.12
C ASP A 59 2.64 24.58 1.61
N GLN A 60 3.67 24.08 0.93
CA GLN A 60 3.62 23.83 -0.50
C GLN A 60 2.95 22.47 -0.78
N GLN A 61 2.25 22.37 -1.92
CA GLN A 61 1.73 21.10 -2.42
C GLN A 61 2.77 20.44 -3.30
N ALA A 62 2.88 19.12 -3.21
CA ALA A 62 3.73 18.36 -4.11
C ALA A 62 3.28 18.59 -5.57
N PRO A 63 4.22 18.78 -6.50
CA PRO A 63 3.86 18.95 -7.90
C PRO A 63 3.23 17.68 -8.47
N SER A 64 2.35 17.83 -9.45
CA SER A 64 1.94 16.71 -10.29
C SER A 64 3.12 16.33 -11.19
N MET A 65 3.54 15.07 -11.14
CA MET A 65 4.65 14.54 -11.92
C MET A 65 4.19 13.32 -12.72
N ASP A 66 4.58 13.26 -13.98
CA ASP A 66 4.28 12.11 -14.82
C ASP A 66 4.94 10.83 -14.29
N GLY A 67 4.22 9.71 -14.42
CA GLY A 67 4.69 8.42 -13.95
C GLY A 67 4.60 8.21 -12.43
N VAL A 68 4.14 9.18 -11.65
CA VAL A 68 3.87 8.98 -10.22
C VAL A 68 2.56 8.20 -10.03
N PRO A 69 2.55 7.14 -9.20
CA PRO A 69 1.35 6.34 -8.98
C PRO A 69 0.28 7.13 -8.23
N SER A 70 -0.96 7.02 -8.71
CA SER A 70 -2.13 7.53 -7.98
C SER A 70 -2.34 6.79 -6.65
N ALA A 71 -2.75 7.52 -5.61
CA ALA A 71 -3.12 6.97 -4.32
C ALA A 71 -4.46 6.22 -4.30
N THR A 72 -5.34 6.46 -5.27
CA THR A 72 -6.73 5.95 -5.29
C THR A 72 -6.78 4.43 -5.25
N ILE A 73 -7.60 3.88 -4.35
CA ILE A 73 -7.92 2.44 -4.32
C ILE A 73 -9.12 2.18 -5.22
N ALA A 74 -8.91 1.37 -6.26
CA ALA A 74 -9.96 0.96 -7.19
C ALA A 74 -10.59 -0.38 -6.77
N GLY A 75 -11.85 -0.58 -7.16
CA GLY A 75 -12.60 -1.81 -6.90
C GLY A 75 -13.91 -1.55 -6.18
N SER A 76 -14.92 -2.34 -6.53
CA SER A 76 -16.26 -2.27 -5.96
C SER A 76 -16.46 -3.28 -4.82
N THR A 77 -15.71 -4.38 -4.84
CA THR A 77 -15.79 -5.44 -3.83
C THR A 77 -14.53 -5.47 -2.95
N PRO A 78 -14.59 -6.00 -1.71
CA PRO A 78 -13.41 -6.15 -0.86
C PRO A 78 -12.27 -6.89 -1.55
N LYS A 79 -12.58 -7.93 -2.34
CA LYS A 79 -11.58 -8.68 -3.12
C LYS A 79 -10.87 -7.81 -4.16
N GLU A 80 -11.63 -7.03 -4.93
CA GLU A 80 -11.06 -6.12 -5.93
C GLU A 80 -10.18 -5.06 -5.27
N LYS A 81 -10.65 -4.47 -4.16
CA LYS A 81 -9.91 -3.48 -3.40
C LYS A 81 -8.61 -4.05 -2.82
N LEU A 82 -8.65 -5.22 -2.18
CA LEU A 82 -7.46 -5.89 -1.67
C LEU A 82 -6.45 -6.18 -2.80
N ARG A 83 -6.91 -6.64 -3.97
CA ARG A 83 -6.03 -6.85 -5.13
C ARG A 83 -5.40 -5.55 -5.60
N ASN A 84 -6.17 -4.47 -5.65
CA ASN A 84 -5.66 -3.15 -6.01
C ASN A 84 -4.63 -2.63 -4.99
N ILE A 85 -4.89 -2.82 -3.69
CA ILE A 85 -3.97 -2.46 -2.60
C ILE A 85 -2.65 -3.21 -2.72
N SER A 86 -2.67 -4.54 -2.91
CA SER A 86 -1.43 -5.32 -3.04
C SER A 86 -0.59 -4.83 -4.22
N ASN A 87 -1.22 -4.61 -5.36
CA ASN A 87 -0.55 -4.09 -6.55
C ASN A 87 0.05 -2.71 -6.32
N LYS A 88 -0.73 -1.78 -5.76
CA LYS A 88 -0.25 -0.42 -5.50
C LYS A 88 0.84 -0.39 -4.45
N ALA A 89 0.78 -1.26 -3.44
CA ALA A 89 1.86 -1.38 -2.46
C ALA A 89 3.19 -1.75 -3.14
N MET A 90 3.17 -2.70 -4.08
CA MET A 90 4.35 -3.04 -4.86
C MET A 90 4.78 -1.96 -5.86
N ILE A 91 3.83 -1.22 -6.45
CA ILE A 91 4.17 -0.05 -7.28
C ILE A 91 4.92 0.98 -6.42
N PHE A 92 4.32 1.44 -5.32
CA PHE A 92 4.96 2.39 -4.41
C PHE A 92 6.29 1.89 -3.88
N HIS A 93 6.43 0.58 -3.59
CA HIS A 93 7.70 -0.02 -3.19
C HIS A 93 8.80 0.30 -4.22
N TRP A 94 8.52 0.11 -5.50
CA TRP A 94 9.50 0.39 -6.55
C TRP A 94 9.79 1.88 -6.74
N HIS A 95 8.77 2.73 -6.59
CA HIS A 95 8.96 4.17 -6.63
C HIS A 95 9.81 4.66 -5.46
N ILE A 96 9.60 4.14 -4.24
CA ILE A 96 10.43 4.46 -3.07
C ILE A 96 11.86 3.94 -3.26
N ASP A 97 12.07 2.77 -3.86
CA ASP A 97 13.40 2.29 -4.24
C ASP A 97 14.11 3.27 -5.18
N MET A 98 13.38 3.83 -6.15
CA MET A 98 13.91 4.84 -7.06
C MET A 98 14.25 6.14 -6.35
N VAL A 99 13.39 6.62 -5.45
CA VAL A 99 13.67 7.79 -4.60
C VAL A 99 14.90 7.55 -3.74
N THR A 100 15.03 6.36 -3.14
CA THR A 100 16.21 5.96 -2.36
C THR A 100 17.47 6.07 -3.21
N LYS A 101 17.46 5.49 -4.41
CA LYS A 101 18.59 5.58 -5.36
C LYS A 101 18.95 7.04 -5.67
N TYR A 102 17.97 7.90 -5.91
CA TYR A 102 18.22 9.31 -6.17
C TYR A 102 18.84 10.01 -4.96
N MET A 103 18.31 9.79 -3.76
CA MET A 103 18.84 10.41 -2.55
C MET A 103 20.26 9.94 -2.24
N THR A 104 20.54 8.64 -2.33
CA THR A 104 21.90 8.10 -2.14
C THR A 104 22.92 8.68 -3.13
N ASN A 105 22.51 8.96 -4.37
CA ASN A 105 23.41 9.50 -5.38
C ASN A 105 23.67 11.02 -5.24
N MET A 106 22.73 11.77 -4.62
CA MET A 106 22.77 13.23 -4.58
C MET A 106 23.16 13.80 -3.22
N LEU A 107 22.96 13.05 -2.13
CA LEU A 107 23.20 13.52 -0.78
C LEU A 107 24.54 12.99 -0.25
N GLU A 108 25.18 13.77 0.63
CA GLU A 108 26.41 13.36 1.29
C GLU A 108 26.08 12.40 2.45
N ASP A 109 26.57 11.15 2.37
CA ASP A 109 26.34 10.10 3.37
C ASP A 109 26.84 10.45 4.78
N SER A 110 27.69 11.47 4.94
CA SER A 110 28.19 11.91 6.26
C SER A 110 27.20 12.80 7.02
N ASP A 111 26.14 13.28 6.39
CA ASP A 111 25.14 14.13 7.04
C ASP A 111 24.09 13.30 7.81
N ASN A 112 23.82 13.70 9.06
CA ASN A 112 22.91 12.97 9.95
C ASN A 112 21.45 12.99 9.45
N ASP A 113 21.00 14.12 8.90
CA ASP A 113 19.63 14.24 8.37
C ASP A 113 19.45 13.35 7.12
N THR A 114 20.49 13.24 6.31
CA THR A 114 20.55 12.31 5.16
C THR A 114 20.43 10.86 5.60
N GLN A 115 21.18 10.44 6.63
CA GLN A 115 21.11 9.06 7.12
C GLN A 115 19.76 8.70 7.73
N ILE A 116 19.13 9.65 8.44
CA ILE A 116 17.76 9.49 8.94
C ILE A 116 16.79 9.30 7.77
N LEU A 117 16.90 10.14 6.73
CA LEU A 117 16.03 10.02 5.55
C LEU A 117 16.19 8.67 4.84
N LEU A 118 17.42 8.22 4.62
CA LEU A 118 17.69 6.93 3.96
C LEU A 118 17.16 5.75 4.79
N GLY A 119 17.26 5.81 6.12
CA GLY A 119 16.65 4.84 7.02
C GLY A 119 15.12 4.80 6.88
N LEU A 120 14.46 5.96 6.92
CA LEU A 120 13.00 6.06 6.76
C LEU A 120 12.51 5.55 5.39
N LEU A 121 13.26 5.82 4.32
CA LEU A 121 12.97 5.31 2.98
C LEU A 121 13.05 3.78 2.93
N SER A 122 14.12 3.20 3.50
CA SER A 122 14.28 1.75 3.59
C SER A 122 13.15 1.09 4.38
N ASP A 123 12.83 1.66 5.55
CA ASP A 123 11.77 1.16 6.41
C ASP A 123 10.39 1.21 5.73
N SER A 124 10.08 2.31 5.03
CA SER A 124 8.82 2.44 4.31
C SER A 124 8.71 1.42 3.17
N ARG A 125 9.79 1.20 2.42
CA ARG A 125 9.85 0.15 1.40
C ARG A 125 9.56 -1.23 1.99
N ASP A 126 10.21 -1.59 3.09
CA ASP A 126 10.04 -2.89 3.72
C ASP A 126 8.62 -3.08 4.26
N ARG A 127 8.00 -2.01 4.78
CA ARG A 127 6.59 -1.99 5.17
C ARG A 127 5.64 -2.20 4.00
N LEU A 128 5.88 -1.57 2.85
CA LEU A 128 5.06 -1.77 1.66
C LEU A 128 5.11 -3.22 1.17
N LYS A 129 6.29 -3.84 1.17
CA LYS A 129 6.44 -5.27 0.85
C LYS A 129 5.68 -6.15 1.84
N LYS A 130 5.78 -5.85 3.14
CA LYS A 130 5.05 -6.56 4.19
C LYS A 130 3.54 -6.38 4.06
N LEU A 131 3.07 -5.17 3.73
CA LEU A 131 1.67 -4.85 3.51
C LEU A 131 1.12 -5.64 2.32
N SER A 132 1.83 -5.66 1.20
CA SER A 132 1.48 -6.47 0.03
C SER A 132 1.30 -7.95 0.42
N GLY A 133 2.28 -8.54 1.11
CA GLY A 133 2.19 -9.95 1.54
C GLY A 133 1.03 -10.22 2.50
N ARG A 134 0.72 -9.30 3.42
CA ARG A 134 -0.45 -9.45 4.32
C ARG A 134 -1.78 -9.37 3.57
N VAL A 135 -1.89 -8.46 2.62
CA VAL A 135 -3.06 -8.31 1.77
C VAL A 135 -3.23 -9.53 0.85
N GLU A 136 -2.15 -10.11 0.36
CA GLU A 136 -2.18 -11.38 -0.38
C GLU A 136 -2.68 -12.55 0.48
N VAL A 137 -2.30 -12.61 1.76
CA VAL A 137 -2.85 -13.61 2.68
C VAL A 137 -4.37 -13.43 2.85
N LEU A 138 -4.86 -12.19 2.99
CA LEU A 138 -6.30 -11.92 3.03
C LEU A 138 -7.00 -12.36 1.74
N LEU A 139 -6.40 -12.07 0.58
CA LEU A 139 -6.92 -12.50 -0.72
C LEU A 139 -6.97 -14.01 -0.85
N GLN A 140 -5.94 -14.74 -0.42
CA GLN A 140 -5.90 -16.21 -0.48
C GLN A 140 -6.96 -16.86 0.42
N ILE A 141 -7.29 -16.24 1.56
CA ILE A 141 -8.37 -16.72 2.43
C ILE A 141 -9.73 -16.53 1.75
N LEU A 142 -9.94 -15.40 1.05
CA LEU A 142 -11.18 -15.08 0.34
C LEU A 142 -11.33 -15.80 -1.01
N ASP A 143 -10.24 -16.00 -1.73
CA ASP A 143 -10.20 -16.56 -3.08
C ASP A 143 -8.86 -17.28 -3.32
N PRO A 144 -8.77 -18.57 -2.93
CA PRO A 144 -7.54 -19.37 -3.00
C PRO A 144 -6.96 -19.54 -4.41
N ASN A 145 -7.76 -19.33 -5.45
CA ASN A 145 -7.35 -19.50 -6.84
C ASN A 145 -6.85 -18.18 -7.47
N THR A 146 -6.71 -17.12 -6.69
CA THR A 146 -6.28 -15.81 -7.22
C THR A 146 -4.84 -15.90 -7.70
N PRO A 147 -4.57 -15.64 -9.01
CA PRO A 147 -3.20 -15.55 -9.50
C PRO A 147 -2.50 -14.33 -8.90
N THR A 148 -1.23 -14.49 -8.54
CA THR A 148 -0.38 -13.38 -8.10
C THR A 148 -0.23 -12.38 -9.23
N THR A 149 -0.53 -11.12 -8.93
CA THR A 149 -0.43 -10.03 -9.89
C THR A 149 1.00 -9.52 -9.97
N THR A 150 1.49 -9.32 -11.18
CA THR A 150 2.81 -8.72 -11.44
C THR A 150 2.64 -7.22 -11.67
N SER A 151 3.44 -6.42 -10.96
CA SER A 151 3.53 -4.98 -11.20
C SER A 151 4.79 -4.65 -11.98
N THR A 152 4.68 -3.71 -12.91
CA THR A 152 5.83 -3.17 -13.65
C THR A 152 6.64 -2.24 -12.75
N LYS A 153 7.97 -2.32 -12.85
CA LYS A 153 8.90 -1.42 -12.18
C LYS A 153 8.97 -0.08 -12.95
N PRO A 154 9.01 1.09 -12.28
CA PRO A 154 9.26 2.36 -12.94
C PRO A 154 10.62 2.36 -13.63
N GLN A 155 10.67 3.03 -14.78
CA GLN A 155 11.92 3.26 -15.52
C GLN A 155 12.59 4.54 -15.00
N ASP A 156 13.92 4.48 -14.85
CA ASP A 156 14.73 5.62 -14.46
C ASP A 156 14.98 6.50 -15.70
N VAL A 157 14.22 7.59 -15.81
CA VAL A 157 14.22 8.47 -16.99
C VAL A 157 14.56 9.92 -16.65
N LEU A 158 14.75 10.26 -15.37
CA LEU A 158 15.03 11.63 -14.92
C LEU A 158 16.52 11.92 -14.93
N CYS A 159 16.91 13.00 -15.60
CA CYS A 159 18.32 13.39 -15.73
C CYS A 159 18.71 14.46 -14.70
N ASP A 160 17.83 15.42 -14.43
CA ASP A 160 18.12 16.58 -13.58
C ASP A 160 17.90 16.30 -12.08
N ASP A 161 18.75 16.88 -11.23
CA ASP A 161 18.72 16.65 -9.79
C ASP A 161 17.53 17.35 -9.12
N TYR A 162 17.10 18.50 -9.60
CA TYR A 162 15.92 19.18 -9.10
C TYR A 162 14.65 18.40 -9.48
N GLU A 163 14.57 17.88 -10.71
CA GLU A 163 13.46 17.00 -11.14
C GLU A 163 13.37 15.72 -10.29
N LYS A 164 14.50 15.09 -9.95
CA LYS A 164 14.53 13.91 -9.05
C LYS A 164 13.99 14.24 -7.66
N LYS A 165 14.25 15.46 -7.15
CA LYS A 165 13.72 15.93 -5.87
C LYS A 165 12.21 16.17 -5.91
N LEU A 166 11.72 16.81 -6.98
CA LEU A 166 10.28 17.01 -7.18
C LEU A 166 9.54 15.67 -7.34
N TYR A 167 10.14 14.73 -8.08
CA TYR A 167 9.62 13.38 -8.22
C TYR A 167 9.51 12.67 -6.88
N GLY A 168 10.57 12.69 -6.06
CA GLY A 168 10.53 12.04 -4.76
C GLY A 168 9.51 12.65 -3.82
N TRP A 169 9.33 13.98 -3.86
CA TRP A 169 8.27 14.62 -3.11
C TRP A 169 6.87 14.17 -3.57
N ALA A 170 6.61 14.15 -4.88
CA ALA A 170 5.34 13.69 -5.44
C ALA A 170 5.05 12.22 -5.09
N VAL A 171 6.04 11.34 -5.19
CA VAL A 171 5.94 9.93 -4.78
C VAL A 171 5.60 9.81 -3.30
N LEU A 172 6.32 10.51 -2.42
CA LEU A 172 6.12 10.40 -0.97
C LEU A 172 4.80 11.01 -0.50
N ASN A 173 4.33 12.07 -1.16
CA ASN A 173 2.99 12.60 -0.93
C ASN A 173 1.91 11.59 -1.32
N GLY A 174 1.99 11.05 -2.55
CA GLY A 174 1.06 10.01 -3.01
C GLY A 174 1.12 8.73 -2.16
N HIS A 175 2.30 8.37 -1.64
CA HIS A 175 2.50 7.22 -0.77
C HIS A 175 1.78 7.40 0.58
N LYS A 176 1.90 8.58 1.18
CA LYS A 176 1.18 8.94 2.41
C LYS A 176 -0.34 8.88 2.18
N GLU A 177 -0.84 9.49 1.12
CA GLU A 177 -2.25 9.46 0.76
C GLU A 177 -2.75 8.02 0.53
N PHE A 178 -1.95 7.21 -0.16
CA PHE A 178 -2.26 5.79 -0.39
C PHE A 178 -2.40 5.03 0.93
N LEU A 179 -1.45 5.17 1.86
CA LEU A 179 -1.50 4.46 3.14
C LEU A 179 -2.67 4.89 4.02
N ALA A 180 -3.04 6.17 4.00
CA ALA A 180 -4.26 6.66 4.65
C ALA A 180 -5.52 5.99 4.06
N MET A 181 -5.62 5.90 2.72
CA MET A 181 -6.72 5.20 2.06
C MET A 181 -6.73 3.70 2.36
N VAL A 182 -5.55 3.06 2.40
CA VAL A 182 -5.44 1.63 2.76
C VAL A 182 -6.00 1.43 4.15
N LEU A 183 -5.58 2.22 5.14
CA LEU A 183 -6.05 2.13 6.50
C LEU A 183 -7.57 2.27 6.58
N GLN A 184 -8.15 3.24 5.87
CA GLN A 184 -9.59 3.44 5.81
C GLN A 184 -10.31 2.19 5.25
N GLU A 185 -9.82 1.63 4.14
CA GLU A 185 -10.44 0.47 3.50
C GLU A 185 -10.34 -0.80 4.36
N VAL A 186 -9.15 -1.11 4.89
CA VAL A 186 -8.96 -2.32 5.69
C VAL A 186 -9.67 -2.24 7.05
N ALA A 187 -9.76 -1.05 7.64
CA ALA A 187 -10.59 -0.85 8.84
C ALA A 187 -12.08 -1.03 8.50
N GLY A 188 -12.53 -0.49 7.36
CA GLY A 188 -13.91 -0.63 6.91
C GLY A 188 -14.32 -2.08 6.62
N PHE A 189 -13.40 -2.99 6.29
CA PHE A 189 -13.72 -4.41 6.15
C PHE A 189 -14.13 -5.05 7.47
N LYS A 190 -13.59 -4.59 8.61
CA LYS A 190 -13.95 -5.09 9.94
C LYS A 190 -15.41 -4.77 10.29
N ASP A 191 -15.87 -3.59 9.91
CA ASP A 191 -17.21 -3.10 10.24
C ASP A 191 -18.31 -3.77 9.39
N ASN A 192 -17.96 -4.35 8.24
CA ASN A 192 -18.88 -5.08 7.35
C ASN A 192 -18.94 -6.60 7.63
N THR A 193 -18.19 -7.10 8.61
CA THR A 193 -18.14 -8.52 9.01
C THR A 193 -18.91 -8.83 10.30
N VAL A 194 -19.69 -7.86 10.83
CA VAL A 194 -20.56 -8.02 12.02
C VAL A 194 -22.03 -8.01 11.61
#